data_AF-A0A0V0SYI7-F1
#
_entry.id   AF-A0A0V0SYI7-F1
#
_cell.length_a   1.000
_cell.length_b   1.000
_cell.length_c   1.000
_cell.angle_alpha   90.00
_cell.angle_beta   90.00
_cell.angle_gamma   90.00
#
_symmetry.space_group_name_H-M   'P 1'
#
loop_
_entity.id
_entity.type
_entity.pdbx_description
1 polymer ?
#
loop_
_entity_poly.entity_id
_entity_poly.type
_entity_poly.pdbx_seq_one_letter_code
_entity_poly.pdbx_strand_id
1 'polypeptide(L)'
;MDNLVQRRSAQVRWLKIALENMEAALDGSAETRQICLAKLMDTWSRYEEIITKLLDNATDQKSIDVYTEERETVCADIIELKIQVENKERELGAQEHKSTGSIPISQAGSSNVRLPKMEIKKFNEHLKNLQNLPVITNQWDSKRLEKLVNDMEINIRGLETLNTPPVVYQAVLMPLILSRLPREISVEWKRQNPNRQKEMYELLSFLKTELKSRE
;
A
#
# COMPACT_ATOMS: atom_id res chain seq x y z
N MET A 1 -29.63 -0.53 -16.32
CA MET A 1 -29.15 0.14 -15.10
C MET A 1 -29.49 -0.66 -13.84
N ASP A 2 -30.76 -1.03 -13.67
CA ASP A 2 -31.35 -1.51 -12.40
C ASP A 2 -30.62 -2.68 -11.72
N ASN A 3 -30.13 -3.67 -12.47
CA ASN A 3 -29.33 -4.78 -11.91
C ASN A 3 -28.05 -4.29 -11.22
N LEU A 4 -27.36 -3.29 -11.77
CA LEU A 4 -26.17 -2.69 -11.15
C LEU A 4 -26.55 -1.89 -9.90
N VAL A 5 -27.67 -1.18 -9.91
CA VAL A 5 -28.16 -0.41 -8.75
C VAL A 5 -28.56 -1.34 -7.59
N GLN A 6 -29.19 -2.47 -7.88
CA GLN A 6 -29.48 -3.52 -6.89
C GLN A 6 -28.17 -4.13 -6.35
N ARG A 7 -27.21 -4.47 -7.21
CA ARG A 7 -25.90 -5.02 -6.80
C ARG A 7 -25.09 -4.02 -5.95
N ARG A 8 -25.10 -2.73 -6.31
CA ARG A 8 -24.53 -1.63 -5.50
C ARG A 8 -25.15 -1.62 -4.11
N SER A 9 -26.48 -1.61 -4.04
CA SER A 9 -27.23 -1.60 -2.78
C SER A 9 -26.92 -2.80 -1.88
N ALA A 10 -26.63 -3.97 -2.47
CA ALA A 10 -26.15 -5.14 -1.73
C ALA A 10 -24.70 -4.97 -1.26
N GLN A 11 -23.78 -4.49 -2.12
CA GLN A 11 -22.39 -4.26 -1.71
C GLN A 11 -22.25 -3.18 -0.63
N VAL A 12 -23.02 -2.09 -0.67
CA VAL A 12 -23.02 -1.05 0.38
C VAL A 12 -23.38 -1.64 1.75
N ARG A 13 -24.35 -2.57 1.79
CA ARG A 13 -24.70 -3.29 3.03
C ARG A 13 -23.58 -4.21 3.51
N TRP A 14 -22.93 -4.93 2.60
CA TRP A 14 -21.78 -5.79 2.94
C TRP A 14 -20.56 -4.99 3.37
N LEU A 15 -20.31 -3.84 2.75
CA LEU A 15 -19.29 -2.88 3.16
C LEU A 15 -19.53 -2.39 4.58
N LYS A 16 -20.75 -1.93 4.89
CA LYS A 16 -21.10 -1.51 6.25
C LYS A 16 -20.82 -2.61 7.29
N ILE A 17 -21.26 -3.85 7.00
CA ILE A 17 -20.99 -5.01 7.86
C ILE A 17 -19.48 -5.28 7.95
N ALA A 18 -18.71 -5.13 6.88
CA ALA A 18 -17.27 -5.33 6.88
C ALA A 18 -16.51 -4.24 7.66
N LEU A 19 -16.99 -2.99 7.64
CA LEU A 19 -16.49 -1.86 8.44
C LEU A 19 -16.76 -2.12 9.93
N GLU A 20 -18.00 -2.47 10.30
CA GLU A 20 -18.39 -2.83 11.67
C GLU A 20 -17.55 -4.03 12.21
N ASN A 21 -17.31 -5.05 11.38
CA ASN A 21 -16.44 -6.18 11.74
C ASN A 21 -14.95 -5.80 11.85
N MET A 22 -14.49 -4.79 11.10
CA MET A 22 -13.12 -4.30 11.16
C MET A 22 -12.90 -3.47 12.44
N GLU A 23 -13.86 -2.59 12.77
CA GLU A 23 -13.88 -1.81 14.01
C GLU A 23 -13.89 -2.73 15.23
N ALA A 24 -14.80 -3.71 15.29
CA ALA A 24 -14.84 -4.72 16.36
C ALA A 24 -13.56 -5.57 16.43
N ALA A 25 -12.85 -5.76 15.32
CA ALA A 25 -11.58 -6.47 15.30
C ALA A 25 -10.39 -5.65 15.80
N LEU A 26 -10.49 -4.31 15.94
CA LEU A 26 -9.38 -3.46 16.41
C LEU A 26 -8.83 -3.94 17.76
N ASP A 27 -9.71 -4.26 18.71
CA ASP A 27 -9.36 -4.80 20.03
C ASP A 27 -9.12 -6.32 20.05
N GLY A 28 -9.20 -6.98 18.89
CA GLY A 28 -8.92 -8.41 18.73
C GLY A 28 -7.42 -8.74 18.58
N SER A 29 -7.13 -9.98 18.15
CA SER A 29 -5.77 -10.39 17.80
C SER A 29 -5.32 -9.77 16.48
N ALA A 30 -3.99 -9.70 16.24
CA ALA A 30 -3.43 -9.25 14.97
C ALA A 30 -3.95 -10.09 13.78
N GLU A 31 -4.08 -11.41 13.95
CA GLU A 31 -4.69 -12.31 12.97
C GLU A 31 -6.15 -11.94 12.69
N THR A 32 -6.94 -11.59 13.72
CA THR A 32 -8.34 -11.15 13.56
C THR A 32 -8.42 -9.84 12.79
N ARG A 33 -7.57 -8.85 13.11
CA ARG A 33 -7.47 -7.59 12.35
C ARG A 33 -7.11 -7.84 10.89
N GLN A 34 -6.12 -8.68 10.61
CA GLN A 34 -5.69 -9.02 9.25
C GLN A 34 -6.81 -9.71 8.44
N ILE A 35 -7.52 -10.68 9.05
CA ILE A 35 -8.65 -11.37 8.41
C ILE A 35 -9.81 -10.41 8.11
N CYS A 36 -10.17 -9.53 9.04
CA CYS A 36 -11.22 -8.53 8.81
C CYS A 36 -10.80 -7.51 7.75
N LEU A 37 -9.55 -7.03 7.77
CA LEU A 37 -9.02 -6.09 6.78
C LEU A 37 -9.02 -6.70 5.37
N ALA A 38 -8.64 -7.96 5.22
CA ALA A 38 -8.68 -8.66 3.94
C ALA A 38 -10.12 -8.75 3.38
N LYS A 39 -11.10 -9.10 4.24
CA LYS A 39 -12.53 -9.15 3.86
C LYS A 39 -13.08 -7.78 3.49
N LEU A 40 -12.73 -6.73 4.24
CA LEU A 40 -13.11 -5.35 3.95
C LEU A 40 -12.55 -4.90 2.59
N MET A 41 -11.27 -5.16 2.32
CA MET A 41 -10.63 -4.79 1.06
C MET A 41 -11.18 -5.54 -0.16
N ASP A 42 -11.51 -6.83 -0.04
CA ASP A 42 -12.19 -7.60 -1.10
C ASP A 42 -13.60 -7.06 -1.38
N THR A 43 -14.37 -6.77 -0.33
CA THR A 43 -15.73 -6.20 -0.46
C THR A 43 -15.69 -4.81 -1.09
N TRP A 44 -14.72 -3.97 -0.71
CA TRP A 44 -14.46 -2.66 -1.33
C TRP A 44 -14.10 -2.78 -2.81
N SER A 45 -13.23 -3.71 -3.20
CA SER A 45 -12.86 -3.91 -4.60
C SER A 45 -14.09 -4.21 -5.48
N ARG A 46 -15.00 -5.07 -4.99
CA ARG A 46 -16.26 -5.41 -5.69
C ARG A 46 -17.23 -4.24 -5.78
N TYR A 47 -17.25 -3.37 -4.77
CA TYR A 47 -18.02 -2.12 -4.80
C TYR A 47 -17.41 -1.10 -5.78
N GLU A 48 -16.08 -0.89 -5.76
CA GLU A 48 -15.38 0.03 -6.67
C GLU A 48 -15.68 -0.32 -8.14
N GLU A 49 -15.67 -1.61 -8.49
CA GLU A 49 -16.02 -2.08 -9.83
C GLU A 49 -17.47 -1.73 -10.23
N ILE A 50 -18.44 -1.93 -9.32
CA ILE A 50 -19.86 -1.66 -9.58
C ILE A 50 -20.13 -0.16 -9.68
N ILE A 51 -19.57 0.66 -8.77
CA ILE A 51 -19.84 2.09 -8.76
C ILE A 51 -19.13 2.82 -9.90
N THR A 52 -17.95 2.36 -10.32
CA THR A 52 -17.31 2.83 -11.57
C THR A 52 -18.20 2.55 -12.77
N LYS A 53 -18.72 1.31 -12.90
CA LYS A 53 -19.68 0.97 -13.97
C LYS A 53 -20.99 1.77 -13.90
N LEU A 54 -21.44 2.19 -12.72
CA LEU A 54 -22.61 3.05 -12.58
C LEU A 54 -22.31 4.50 -13.02
N LEU A 55 -21.14 5.04 -12.66
CA LEU A 55 -20.67 6.36 -13.10
C LEU A 55 -20.48 6.41 -14.63
N ASP A 56 -19.82 5.41 -15.21
CA ASP A 56 -19.56 5.33 -16.66
C ASP A 56 -20.85 5.27 -17.51
N ASN A 57 -21.96 4.77 -16.92
CA ASN A 57 -23.26 4.66 -17.58
C ASN A 57 -24.27 5.74 -17.15
N ALA A 58 -23.92 6.64 -16.22
CA ALA A 58 -24.80 7.70 -15.76
C ALA A 58 -24.77 8.87 -16.75
N THR A 59 -25.94 9.33 -17.18
CA THR A 59 -26.09 10.46 -18.11
C THR A 59 -26.70 11.70 -17.46
N ASP A 60 -27.35 11.54 -16.31
CA ASP A 60 -27.86 12.65 -15.50
C ASP A 60 -26.89 13.01 -14.37
N GLN A 61 -26.65 14.32 -14.20
CA GLN A 61 -25.75 14.84 -13.19
C GLN A 61 -26.11 14.38 -11.78
N LYS A 62 -27.42 14.28 -11.47
CA LYS A 62 -27.91 13.87 -10.15
C LYS A 62 -27.44 12.46 -9.76
N SER A 63 -27.48 11.49 -10.68
CA SER A 63 -26.96 10.15 -10.44
C SER A 63 -25.44 10.14 -10.31
N ILE A 64 -24.73 10.95 -11.10
CA ILE A 64 -23.27 11.12 -11.01
C ILE A 64 -22.87 11.65 -9.63
N ASP A 65 -23.55 12.69 -9.15
CA ASP A 65 -23.30 13.31 -7.84
C ASP A 65 -23.52 12.28 -6.72
N VAL A 66 -24.66 11.59 -6.71
CA VAL A 66 -25.01 10.56 -5.71
C VAL A 66 -23.99 9.41 -5.66
N TYR A 67 -23.56 8.90 -6.83
CA TYR A 67 -22.54 7.82 -6.86
C TYR A 67 -21.14 8.32 -6.51
N THR A 68 -20.84 9.60 -6.76
CA THR A 68 -19.55 10.20 -6.38
C THR A 68 -19.46 10.40 -4.87
N GLU A 69 -20.50 11.00 -4.26
CA GLU A 69 -20.61 11.23 -2.82
C GLU A 69 -20.59 9.90 -2.04
N GLU A 70 -21.40 8.89 -2.44
CA GLU A 70 -21.39 7.56 -1.80
C GLU A 70 -20.02 6.87 -1.90
N ARG A 71 -19.31 7.03 -3.02
CA ARG A 71 -17.95 6.50 -3.19
C ARG A 71 -16.94 7.22 -2.29
N GLU A 72 -17.04 8.55 -2.18
CA GLU A 72 -16.13 9.36 -1.38
C GLU A 72 -16.29 9.14 0.12
N THR A 73 -17.53 9.04 0.61
CA THR A 73 -17.82 8.68 2.01
C THR A 73 -17.20 7.33 2.39
N VAL A 74 -17.51 6.27 1.64
CA VAL A 74 -16.99 4.93 1.95
C VAL A 74 -15.46 4.86 1.80
N CYS A 75 -14.88 5.63 0.88
CA CYS A 75 -13.42 5.74 0.75
C CYS A 75 -12.78 6.37 2.00
N ALA A 76 -13.38 7.43 2.54
CA ALA A 76 -12.93 8.07 3.77
C ALA A 76 -12.98 7.11 4.97
N ASP A 77 -14.10 6.41 5.17
CA ASP A 77 -14.28 5.43 6.25
C ASP A 77 -13.20 4.33 6.22
N ILE A 78 -12.89 3.81 5.02
CA ILE A 78 -11.86 2.78 4.82
C ILE A 78 -10.45 3.32 5.07
N ILE A 79 -10.16 4.57 4.68
CA ILE A 79 -8.87 5.21 4.95
C ILE A 79 -8.69 5.41 6.45
N GLU A 80 -9.73 5.87 7.16
CA GLU A 80 -9.69 6.05 8.61
C GLU A 80 -9.44 4.72 9.34
N LEU A 81 -10.22 3.67 9.04
CA LEU A 81 -10.03 2.36 9.67
C LEU A 81 -8.65 1.77 9.38
N LYS A 82 -8.08 1.97 8.19
CA LYS A 82 -6.69 1.58 7.89
C LYS A 82 -5.68 2.28 8.81
N ILE A 83 -5.83 3.59 9.01
CA ILE A 83 -4.97 4.36 9.91
C ILE A 83 -5.13 3.86 11.36
N GLN A 84 -6.35 3.55 11.79
CA GLN A 84 -6.62 2.99 13.12
C GLN A 84 -5.95 1.61 13.30
N VAL A 85 -5.99 0.72 12.31
CA VAL A 85 -5.28 -0.57 12.33
C VAL A 85 -3.76 -0.37 12.42
N GLU A 86 -3.17 0.48 11.57
CA GLU A 86 -1.74 0.78 11.58
C GLU A 86 -1.27 1.44 12.90
N ASN A 87 -2.13 2.22 13.55
CA ASN A 87 -1.87 2.74 14.90
C ASN A 87 -1.87 1.62 15.94
N LYS A 88 -2.89 0.75 15.92
CA LYS A 88 -3.04 -0.35 16.88
C LYS A 88 -1.89 -1.34 16.84
N GLU A 89 -1.41 -1.70 15.64
CA GLU A 89 -0.22 -2.55 15.48
C GLU A 89 1.04 -1.89 16.04
N ARG A 90 1.21 -0.57 15.86
CA ARG A 90 2.33 0.18 16.43
C ARG A 90 2.28 0.27 17.96
N GLU A 91 1.09 0.46 18.53
CA GLU A 91 0.89 0.49 19.98
C GLU A 91 1.21 -0.85 20.63
N LEU A 92 0.68 -1.95 20.08
CA LEU A 92 0.89 -3.30 20.62
C LEU A 92 2.35 -3.74 20.48
N GLY A 93 3.00 -3.50 19.34
CA GLY A 93 4.43 -3.76 19.17
C GLY A 93 5.33 -2.94 20.12
N ALA A 94 4.92 -1.73 20.50
CA ALA A 94 5.61 -0.95 21.51
C ALA A 94 5.36 -1.45 22.96
N GLN A 95 4.33 -2.26 23.17
CA GLN A 95 3.93 -2.79 24.48
C GLN A 95 4.62 -4.12 24.80
N GLU A 96 4.85 -4.99 23.80
CA GLU A 96 5.62 -6.24 23.97
C GLU A 96 7.03 -5.99 24.51
N HIS A 97 7.69 -4.90 24.08
CA HIS A 97 8.99 -4.47 24.59
C HIS A 97 9.02 -4.01 26.06
N LYS A 98 7.87 -3.92 26.74
CA LYS A 98 7.76 -3.50 28.15
C LYS A 98 7.31 -4.60 29.10
N SER A 99 6.88 -5.77 28.60
CA SER A 99 6.13 -6.75 29.40
C SER A 99 6.84 -8.10 29.62
N THR A 100 8.18 -8.11 29.67
CA THR A 100 8.93 -9.29 30.16
C THR A 100 9.31 -9.09 31.62
N GLY A 101 8.68 -9.85 32.51
CA GLY A 101 8.83 -9.74 33.95
C GLY A 101 10.25 -10.01 34.47
N SER A 102 10.58 -9.37 35.59
CA SER A 102 11.92 -9.33 36.18
C SER A 102 12.42 -10.69 36.69
N ILE A 103 13.66 -11.06 36.33
CA ILE A 103 14.50 -11.97 37.10
C ILE A 103 15.76 -11.16 37.52
N PRO A 104 16.11 -11.08 38.80
CA PRO A 104 17.27 -10.30 39.24
C PRO A 104 18.56 -11.09 38.97
N ILE A 105 19.35 -10.65 37.99
CA ILE A 105 20.74 -11.09 37.81
C ILE A 105 21.67 -9.88 37.91
N SER A 106 22.65 -10.04 38.79
CA SER A 106 23.62 -9.07 39.26
C SER A 106 24.24 -8.15 38.20
N GLN A 107 24.06 -6.85 38.42
CA GLN A 107 25.00 -5.75 38.17
C GLN A 107 26.25 -6.06 37.32
N ALA A 108 26.13 -5.87 36.00
CA ALA A 108 27.27 -5.66 35.10
C ALA A 108 26.89 -4.68 33.98
N GLY A 109 27.62 -3.56 33.87
CA GLY A 109 27.67 -2.70 32.67
C GLY A 109 26.36 -2.02 32.23
N SER A 110 26.04 -0.86 32.82
CA SER A 110 25.06 0.06 32.23
C SER A 110 25.42 0.40 30.79
N SER A 111 24.63 -0.12 29.84
CA SER A 111 24.80 0.12 28.40
C SER A 111 23.51 0.70 27.86
N ASN A 112 23.47 2.03 27.76
CA ASN A 112 22.33 2.76 27.21
C ASN A 112 21.99 2.23 25.81
N VAL A 113 20.83 1.59 25.65
CA VAL A 113 20.30 1.13 24.34
C VAL A 113 19.81 2.33 23.54
N ARG A 114 20.76 3.14 23.09
CA ARG A 114 20.57 4.09 22.01
C ARG A 114 20.42 3.27 20.73
N LEU A 115 19.18 3.20 20.19
CA LEU A 115 18.91 2.69 18.83
C LEU A 115 20.05 3.10 17.90
N PRO A 116 20.70 2.18 17.15
CA PRO A 116 21.88 2.51 16.38
C PRO A 116 21.59 3.67 15.43
N LYS A 117 22.16 4.85 15.70
CA LYS A 117 22.02 6.05 14.83
C LYS A 117 22.40 5.76 13.37
N MET A 118 23.16 4.68 13.15
CA MET A 118 23.54 4.13 11.86
C MET A 118 22.37 3.52 11.08
N GLU A 119 21.39 2.86 11.71
CA GLU A 119 20.26 2.21 11.03
C GLU A 119 19.27 3.24 10.47
N ILE A 120 18.86 4.21 11.31
CA ILE A 120 18.02 5.34 10.88
C ILE A 120 18.72 6.14 9.76
N LYS A 121 20.04 6.31 9.85
CA LYS A 121 20.82 6.97 8.79
C LYS A 121 20.78 6.18 7.46
N LYS A 122 20.99 4.86 7.50
CA LYS A 122 20.93 3.98 6.31
C LYS A 122 19.53 3.96 5.68
N PHE A 123 18.47 3.86 6.49
CA PHE A 123 17.09 3.93 6.01
C PHE A 123 16.80 5.24 5.27
N ASN A 124 17.17 6.38 5.87
CA ASN A 124 17.02 7.70 5.26
C ASN A 124 17.86 7.87 3.99
N GLU A 125 19.03 7.23 3.91
CA GLU A 125 19.89 7.22 2.73
C GLU A 125 19.24 6.46 1.56
N HIS A 126 18.69 5.27 1.81
CA HIS A 126 17.91 4.53 0.81
C HIS A 126 16.69 5.33 0.32
N LEU A 127 15.88 5.89 1.23
CA LEU A 127 14.76 6.75 0.85
C LEU A 127 15.20 7.96 0.02
N LYS A 128 16.30 8.62 0.39
CA LYS A 128 16.84 9.75 -0.37
C LYS A 128 17.30 9.34 -1.77
N ASN A 129 17.97 8.19 -1.91
CA ASN A 129 18.39 7.68 -3.22
C ASN A 129 17.17 7.38 -4.10
N LEU A 130 16.14 6.76 -3.54
CA LEU A 130 14.88 6.48 -4.22
C LEU A 130 14.15 7.77 -4.64
N GLN A 131 14.14 8.81 -3.81
CA GLN A 131 13.60 10.13 -4.20
C GLN A 131 14.36 10.78 -5.37
N ASN A 132 15.63 10.43 -5.56
CA ASN A 132 16.51 10.94 -6.63
C ASN A 132 16.62 10.01 -7.84
N LEU A 133 15.73 9.01 -7.99
CA LEU A 133 15.64 8.15 -9.16
C LEU A 133 15.53 8.97 -10.48
N PRO A 134 16.20 8.53 -11.56
CA PRO A 134 16.18 9.28 -12.82
C PRO A 134 14.75 9.37 -13.39
N VAL A 135 14.33 10.57 -13.80
CA VAL A 135 13.12 10.73 -14.61
C VAL A 135 13.42 10.21 -16.02
N ILE A 136 12.54 9.35 -16.52
CA ILE A 136 12.61 8.78 -17.86
C ILE A 136 11.52 9.43 -18.71
N THR A 137 11.90 10.38 -19.56
CA THR A 137 10.97 11.14 -20.41
C THR A 137 10.77 10.52 -21.80
N ASN A 138 11.74 9.72 -22.26
CA ASN A 138 11.66 8.98 -23.52
C ASN A 138 11.48 7.50 -23.23
N GLN A 139 10.39 6.89 -23.71
CA GLN A 139 10.15 5.47 -23.53
C GLN A 139 11.23 4.57 -24.14
N TRP A 140 12.00 5.04 -25.13
CA TRP A 140 13.06 4.27 -25.78
C TRP A 140 14.44 4.40 -25.11
N ASP A 141 14.58 5.16 -24.02
CA ASP A 141 15.84 5.27 -23.28
C ASP A 141 16.07 4.07 -22.35
N SER A 142 16.39 2.93 -22.95
CA SER A 142 16.63 1.66 -22.23
C SER A 142 17.76 1.79 -21.20
N LYS A 143 18.78 2.63 -21.43
CA LYS A 143 19.89 2.84 -20.48
C LYS A 143 19.43 3.56 -19.20
N ARG A 144 18.54 4.55 -19.31
CA ARG A 144 17.92 5.18 -18.12
C ARG A 144 16.96 4.24 -17.41
N LEU A 145 16.22 3.41 -18.17
CA LEU A 145 15.31 2.42 -17.59
C LEU A 145 16.07 1.32 -16.83
N GLU A 146 17.17 0.83 -17.41
CA GLU A 146 18.08 -0.13 -16.76
C GLU A 146 18.66 0.46 -15.47
N LYS A 147 19.15 1.72 -15.52
CA LYS A 147 19.63 2.41 -14.32
C LYS A 147 18.55 2.55 -13.25
N LEU A 148 17.32 2.93 -13.62
CA LEU A 148 16.20 3.04 -12.69
C LEU A 148 15.88 1.70 -12.01
N VAL A 149 15.82 0.61 -12.78
CA VAL A 149 15.56 -0.75 -12.26
C VAL A 149 16.68 -1.21 -11.32
N ASN A 150 17.94 -0.98 -11.68
CA ASN A 150 19.09 -1.31 -10.84
C ASN A 150 19.11 -0.49 -9.54
N ASP A 151 18.87 0.84 -9.63
CA ASP A 151 18.79 1.73 -8.46
C ASP A 151 17.62 1.31 -7.54
N MET A 152 16.47 0.93 -8.08
CA MET A 152 15.34 0.38 -7.31
C MET A 152 15.74 -0.92 -6.60
N GLU A 153 16.29 -1.90 -7.30
CA GLU A 153 16.63 -3.21 -6.74
C GLU A 153 17.74 -3.15 -5.68
N ILE A 154 18.69 -2.22 -5.81
CA ILE A 154 19.71 -1.98 -4.76
C ILE A 154 19.06 -1.41 -3.50
N ASN A 155 18.19 -0.40 -3.63
CA ASN A 155 17.61 0.25 -2.46
C ASN A 155 16.50 -0.57 -1.78
N ILE A 156 15.71 -1.36 -2.53
CA ILE A 156 14.73 -2.30 -1.96
C ILE A 156 15.45 -3.34 -1.09
N ARG A 157 16.46 -4.03 -1.62
CA ARG A 157 17.27 -4.99 -0.85
C ARG A 157 17.95 -4.32 0.35
N GLY A 158 18.41 -3.08 0.20
CA GLY A 158 18.94 -2.28 1.31
C GLY A 158 17.94 -2.12 2.47
N LEU A 159 16.70 -1.72 2.17
CA LEU A 159 15.62 -1.57 3.15
C LEU A 159 15.24 -2.91 3.81
N GLU A 160 15.26 -4.01 3.06
CA GLU A 160 15.00 -5.36 3.59
C GLU A 160 16.13 -5.85 4.52
N THR A 161 17.40 -5.56 4.22
CA THR A 161 18.51 -5.88 5.14
C THR A 161 18.47 -5.07 6.45
N LEU A 162 17.63 -4.03 6.51
CA LEU A 162 17.30 -3.28 7.74
C LEU A 162 16.03 -3.83 8.42
N ASN A 163 15.53 -5.00 8.03
CA ASN A 163 14.26 -5.60 8.46
C ASN A 163 13.05 -4.66 8.28
N THR A 164 13.08 -3.75 7.29
CA THR A 164 11.93 -2.88 7.01
C THR A 164 10.85 -3.69 6.27
N PRO A 165 9.62 -3.83 6.81
CA PRO A 165 8.56 -4.57 6.11
C PRO A 165 8.19 -3.87 4.79
N PRO A 166 7.98 -4.61 3.68
CA PRO A 166 7.70 -4.02 2.37
C PRO A 166 6.57 -2.99 2.35
N VAL A 167 5.50 -3.25 3.11
CA VAL A 167 4.34 -2.33 3.25
C VAL A 167 4.74 -0.92 3.69
N VAL A 168 5.78 -0.77 4.53
CA VAL A 168 6.21 0.52 5.10
C VAL A 168 6.82 1.43 4.03
N TYR A 169 7.61 0.89 3.10
CA TYR A 169 8.21 1.69 2.03
C TYR A 169 7.35 1.71 0.76
N GLN A 170 6.63 0.63 0.46
CA GLN A 170 5.87 0.48 -0.79
C GLN A 170 4.85 1.60 -1.01
N ALA A 171 4.14 2.05 0.03
CA ALA A 171 3.16 3.13 -0.06
C ALA A 171 3.77 4.47 -0.53
N VAL A 172 5.03 4.76 -0.17
CA VAL A 172 5.76 5.97 -0.56
C VAL A 172 6.45 5.79 -1.92
N LEU A 173 7.04 4.61 -2.15
CA LEU A 173 7.89 4.37 -3.32
C LEU A 173 7.10 4.07 -4.59
N MET A 174 5.96 3.38 -4.52
CA MET A 174 5.13 3.08 -5.69
C MET A 174 4.66 4.33 -6.43
N PRO A 175 4.00 5.34 -5.80
CA PRO A 175 3.62 6.56 -6.52
C PRO A 175 4.84 7.34 -7.01
N LEU A 176 5.95 7.34 -6.27
CA LEU A 176 7.17 8.02 -6.67
C LEU A 176 7.79 7.41 -7.93
N ILE A 177 7.98 6.08 -7.98
CA ILE A 177 8.55 5.39 -9.14
C ILE A 177 7.65 5.53 -10.36
N LEU A 178 6.33 5.35 -10.19
CA LEU A 178 5.37 5.53 -11.29
C LEU A 178 5.39 6.97 -11.84
N SER A 179 5.73 7.98 -11.03
CA SER A 179 5.92 9.37 -11.50
C SER A 179 7.22 9.59 -12.30
N ARG A 180 8.19 8.66 -12.24
CA ARG A 180 9.47 8.73 -12.98
C ARG A 180 9.44 7.96 -14.30
N LEU A 181 8.42 7.15 -14.53
CA LEU A 181 8.27 6.35 -15.75
C LEU A 181 7.61 7.15 -16.89
N PRO A 182 7.88 6.81 -18.16
CA PRO A 182 7.14 7.31 -19.31
C PRO A 182 5.66 6.94 -19.20
N ARG A 183 4.80 7.70 -19.89
CA ARG A 183 3.35 7.47 -19.89
C ARG A 183 3.00 6.09 -20.44
N GLU A 184 3.73 5.64 -21.45
CA GLU A 184 3.48 4.40 -22.19
C GLU A 184 3.73 3.19 -21.30
N ILE A 185 4.92 3.12 -20.67
CA ILE A 185 5.27 2.09 -19.68
C ILE A 185 4.28 2.11 -18.49
N SER A 186 3.90 3.31 -18.03
CA SER A 186 2.93 3.48 -16.93
C SER A 186 1.51 3.04 -17.28
N VAL A 187 1.10 3.15 -18.55
CA VAL A 187 -0.20 2.65 -19.05
C VAL A 187 -0.14 1.14 -19.21
N GLU A 188 0.95 0.60 -19.75
CA GLU A 188 1.12 -0.84 -19.94
C GLU A 188 1.14 -1.60 -18.61
N TRP A 189 1.87 -1.08 -17.61
CA TRP A 189 1.83 -1.57 -16.23
C TRP A 189 0.40 -1.63 -15.66
N LYS A 190 -0.41 -0.58 -15.90
CA LYS A 190 -1.81 -0.53 -15.46
C LYS A 190 -2.71 -1.51 -16.22
N ARG A 191 -2.44 -1.75 -17.50
CA ARG A 191 -3.17 -2.70 -18.36
C ARG A 191 -2.97 -4.14 -17.89
N GLN A 192 -1.73 -4.51 -17.57
CA GLN A 192 -1.40 -5.85 -17.09
C GLN A 192 -1.82 -6.10 -15.63
N ASN A 193 -1.95 -5.04 -14.82
CA ASN A 193 -2.22 -5.12 -13.39
C ASN A 193 -3.47 -4.29 -13.00
N PRO A 194 -4.68 -4.76 -13.35
CA PRO A 194 -5.94 -4.05 -13.10
C PRO A 194 -6.32 -4.05 -11.61
N ASN A 195 -6.03 -5.14 -10.90
CA ASN A 195 -6.31 -5.29 -9.47
C ASN A 195 -5.28 -4.50 -8.68
N ARG A 196 -5.72 -3.59 -7.80
CA ARG A 196 -4.84 -2.56 -7.21
C ARG A 196 -3.98 -3.00 -6.02
N GLN A 197 -3.95 -4.29 -5.68
CA GLN A 197 -2.97 -4.86 -4.74
C GLN A 197 -1.62 -5.00 -5.45
N LYS A 198 -0.91 -3.87 -5.60
CA LYS A 198 0.32 -3.78 -6.41
C LYS A 198 1.53 -3.90 -5.53
N GLU A 199 2.21 -5.04 -5.59
CA GLU A 199 3.45 -5.24 -4.86
C GLU A 199 4.63 -4.58 -5.60
N MET A 200 5.60 -4.11 -4.82
CA MET A 200 6.79 -3.46 -5.38
C MET A 200 7.62 -4.43 -6.23
N TYR A 201 7.57 -5.72 -5.91
CA TYR A 201 8.23 -6.80 -6.64
C TYR A 201 7.62 -7.08 -8.01
N GLU A 202 6.30 -6.99 -8.14
CA GLU A 202 5.60 -7.13 -9.42
C GLU A 202 6.01 -6.01 -10.38
N LEU A 203 6.09 -4.76 -9.88
CA LEU A 203 6.55 -3.62 -10.68
C LEU A 203 8.02 -3.81 -11.12
N LEU A 204 8.89 -4.28 -10.23
CA LEU A 204 10.28 -4.57 -10.57
C LEU A 204 10.40 -5.68 -11.63
N SER A 205 9.59 -6.74 -11.51
CA SER A 205 9.52 -7.86 -12.45
C SER A 205 9.02 -7.41 -13.84
N PHE A 206 7.98 -6.58 -13.87
CA PHE A 206 7.46 -5.97 -15.10
C PHE A 206 8.52 -5.11 -15.79
N LEU A 207 9.19 -4.19 -15.07
CA LEU A 207 10.21 -3.33 -15.68
C LEU A 207 11.43 -4.10 -16.18
N LYS A 208 11.81 -5.20 -15.52
CA LYS A 208 12.83 -6.15 -16.02
C LYS A 208 12.40 -6.89 -17.28
N THR A 209 11.11 -7.19 -17.42
CA THR A 209 10.55 -7.84 -18.62
C THR A 209 10.48 -6.85 -19.78
N GLU A 210 10.03 -5.62 -19.51
CA GLU A 210 10.04 -4.50 -20.45
C GLU A 210 11.45 -4.24 -20.99
N LEU A 211 12.48 -4.21 -20.13
CA LEU A 211 13.88 -4.10 -20.55
C LEU A 211 14.31 -5.22 -21.51
N LYS A 212 14.06 -6.49 -21.15
CA LYS A 212 14.41 -7.66 -21.98
C LYS A 212 13.71 -7.68 -23.34
N SER A 213 12.53 -7.07 -23.46
CA SER A 213 11.82 -6.97 -24.76
C SER A 213 12.44 -5.95 -25.74
N ARG A 214 13.48 -5.22 -25.31
CA ARG A 214 14.15 -4.15 -26.05
C ARG A 214 15.62 -4.47 -26.36
N GLU A 215 16.07 -5.67 -25.99
CA GLU A 215 17.38 -6.26 -26.31
C GLU A 215 17.29 -7.05 -27.62
#